data_AF-A0A0C2BVC5-F1
#
_entry.id   AF-A0A0C2BVC5-F1
#
_cell.length_a   1.000
_cell.length_b   1.000
_cell.length_c   1.000
_cell.angle_alpha   90.00
_cell.angle_beta   90.00
_cell.angle_gamma   90.00
#
_symmetry.space_group_name_H-M   'P 1'
#
loop_
_entity.id
_entity.type
_entity.pdbx_description
1 polymer ?
#
loop_
_entity_poly.entity_id
_entity_poly.type
_entity_poly.pdbx_seq_one_letter_code
_entity_poly.pdbx_strand_id
1 'polypeptide(L)'
;WSQDPATRGVVGKPLILVDIHEPHAQTAAAHFRLAVKYLNQFLPPSEHIAYMSFDVARCNKASNVSSNVLTKMEEIAFKAVQAHGWFQ
;
A
#
# COMPACT_ATOMS: atom_id res chain seq x y z
N TRP A 1 0.16 -1.67 -13.39
CA TRP A 1 -0.48 -2.09 -14.65
C TRP A 1 -0.39 -3.60 -14.79
N SER A 2 -1.46 -4.28 -15.20
CA SER A 2 -1.46 -5.70 -15.61
C SER A 2 -1.99 -5.80 -17.02
N GLN A 3 -1.49 -6.73 -17.84
CA GLN A 3 -2.29 -7.19 -18.97
C GLN A 3 -3.35 -8.16 -18.46
N ASP A 4 -4.58 -7.99 -18.94
CA ASP A 4 -5.61 -9.02 -18.80
C ASP A 4 -5.63 -9.88 -20.08
N PRO A 5 -5.28 -11.18 -19.98
CA PRO A 5 -5.30 -12.09 -21.12
C PRO A 5 -6.67 -12.21 -21.80
N ALA A 6 -7.76 -11.95 -21.08
CA ALA A 6 -9.12 -12.08 -21.58
C ALA A 6 -9.58 -10.88 -22.42
N THR A 7 -9.04 -9.68 -22.17
CA THR A 7 -9.49 -8.44 -22.83
C THR A 7 -8.45 -7.80 -23.74
N ARG A 8 -7.21 -8.31 -23.76
CA ARG A 8 -6.04 -7.66 -24.42
C ARG A 8 -5.83 -6.20 -24.00
N GLY A 9 -6.47 -5.79 -22.90
CA GLY A 9 -6.44 -4.44 -22.35
C GLY A 9 -5.47 -4.32 -21.18
N VAL A 10 -5.11 -3.09 -20.86
CA VAL A 10 -4.36 -2.76 -19.65
C VAL A 10 -5.35 -2.51 -18.53
N VAL A 11 -5.23 -3.26 -17.43
CA VAL A 11 -6.08 -3.05 -16.24
C VAL A 11 -5.30 -2.29 -15.16
N GLY A 12 -5.99 -1.34 -14.54
CA GLY A 12 -5.53 -0.69 -13.31
C GLY A 12 -5.38 -1.74 -12.21
N LYS A 13 -4.26 -1.72 -11.49
CA LYS A 13 -4.06 -2.56 -10.30
C LYS A 13 -4.53 -1.77 -9.07
N PRO A 14 -5.04 -2.43 -8.03
CA PRO A 14 -5.42 -1.78 -6.77
C PRO A 14 -4.24 -0.95 -6.25
N LEU A 15 -4.51 0.30 -5.87
CA LEU A 15 -3.48 1.21 -5.39
C LEU A 15 -3.14 0.88 -3.93
N ILE A 16 -1.85 0.67 -3.67
CA ILE A 16 -1.30 0.55 -2.32
C ILE A 16 -0.58 1.85 -2.02
N LEU A 17 -1.12 2.65 -1.11
CA LEU A 17 -0.51 3.88 -0.64
C LEU A 17 0.13 3.65 0.73
N VAL A 18 1.42 3.94 0.80
CA VAL A 18 2.19 3.96 2.05
C VAL A 18 2.51 5.41 2.39
N ASP A 19 2.04 5.85 3.55
CA ASP A 19 2.31 7.18 4.08
C ASP A 19 3.28 7.10 5.27
N ILE A 20 4.16 8.09 5.43
CA ILE A 20 5.10 8.14 6.55
C ILE A 20 4.33 8.56 7.79
N HIS A 21 4.55 7.86 8.91
CA HIS A 21 3.94 8.23 10.17
C HIS A 21 4.58 9.51 10.74
N GLU A 22 4.00 10.66 10.40
CA GLU A 22 4.40 11.97 10.92
C GLU A 22 3.50 12.42 12.07
N PRO A 23 4.01 12.61 13.30
CA PRO A 23 3.21 13.00 14.47
C PRO A 23 2.42 14.29 14.28
N HIS A 24 2.92 15.21 13.46
CA HIS A 24 2.28 16.51 13.19
C HIS A 24 1.28 16.47 12.03
N ALA A 25 1.21 15.37 11.28
CA ALA A 25 0.30 15.19 10.14
C ALA A 25 -0.93 14.32 10.46
N GLN A 26 -1.17 14.00 11.74
CA GLN A 26 -2.24 13.07 12.17
C GLN A 26 -3.64 13.46 11.66
N THR A 27 -3.97 14.75 11.67
CA THR A 27 -5.27 15.23 11.16
C THR A 27 -5.40 15.00 9.65
N ALA A 28 -4.35 15.29 8.87
CA ALA A 28 -4.35 15.04 7.44
C ALA A 28 -4.44 13.54 7.13
N ALA A 29 -3.68 12.72 7.85
CA ALA A 29 -3.76 11.26 7.74
C ALA A 29 -5.16 10.71 8.08
N ALA A 30 -5.83 11.28 9.10
CA ALA A 30 -7.20 10.90 9.45
C ALA A 30 -8.20 11.26 8.34
N HIS A 31 -8.12 12.47 7.77
CA HIS A 31 -8.94 12.87 6.63
C HIS A 31 -8.68 12.00 5.40
N PHE A 32 -7.42 11.66 5.14
CA PHE A 32 -7.05 10.79 4.03
C PHE A 32 -7.62 9.37 4.20
N ARG A 33 -7.55 8.80 5.41
CA ARG A 33 -8.20 7.50 5.72
C ARG A 33 -9.70 7.53 5.45
N LEU A 34 -10.38 8.61 5.83
CA LEU A 34 -11.81 8.77 5.57
C LEU A 34 -12.10 8.87 4.06
N ALA A 35 -11.28 9.59 3.30
CA ALA A 35 -11.40 9.67 1.85
C ALA A 35 -11.21 8.31 1.18
N VAL A 36 -10.18 7.54 1.59
CA VAL A 36 -9.97 6.17 1.09
C VAL A 36 -11.17 5.27 1.42
N LYS A 37 -11.68 5.34 2.66
CA LYS A 37 -12.87 4.57 3.06
C LYS A 37 -14.11 4.95 2.24
N TYR A 38 -14.27 6.24 1.92
CA TYR A 38 -15.37 6.72 1.09
C TYR A 38 -15.24 6.22 -0.35
N LEU A 39 -14.06 6.34 -0.97
CA LEU A 39 -13.80 5.89 -2.34
C LEU A 39 -14.02 4.37 -2.50
N ASN A 40 -13.65 3.58 -1.49
CA ASN A 40 -13.85 2.13 -1.52
C ASN A 40 -15.33 1.72 -1.51
N GLN A 41 -16.30 2.62 -1.25
CA GLN A 41 -17.73 2.31 -1.41
C GLN A 41 -18.15 2.12 -2.87
N PHE A 42 -17.33 2.64 -3.80
CA PHE A 42 -17.59 2.61 -5.23
C PHE A 42 -16.72 1.59 -5.98
N LEU A 43 -15.85 0.87 -5.26
CA LEU A 43 -14.94 -0.13 -5.82
C LEU A 43 -15.36 -1.53 -5.40
N PRO A 44 -15.23 -2.55 -6.28
CA PRO A 44 -15.36 -3.93 -5.84
C PRO A 44 -14.27 -4.26 -4.80
N PRO A 45 -14.48 -5.23 -3.91
CA PRO A 45 -13.50 -5.59 -2.87
C PRO A 45 -12.11 -5.93 -3.41
N SER A 46 -12.02 -6.49 -4.62
CA SER A 46 -10.77 -6.81 -5.31
C SER A 46 -9.96 -5.58 -5.73
N GLU A 47 -10.60 -4.41 -5.79
CA GLU A 47 -10.02 -3.15 -6.26
C GLU A 47 -9.93 -2.08 -5.18
N HIS A 48 -10.26 -2.43 -3.92
CA HIS A 48 -10.13 -1.50 -2.81
C HIS A 48 -8.72 -0.90 -2.74
N ILE A 49 -8.67 0.41 -2.54
CA ILE A 49 -7.45 1.15 -2.26
C ILE A 49 -6.97 0.73 -0.86
N ALA A 50 -5.74 0.24 -0.78
CA ALA A 50 -5.09 -0.09 0.48
C ALA A 50 -4.26 1.11 0.96
N TYR A 51 -4.57 1.63 2.15
CA TYR A 51 -3.83 2.71 2.78
C TYR A 51 -3.19 2.22 4.08
N MET A 52 -1.88 2.44 4.23
CA MET A 52 -1.14 2.13 5.45
C MET A 52 -0.23 3.28 5.85
N SER A 53 -0.07 3.48 7.16
CA SER A 53 0.89 4.43 7.72
C SER A 53 2.09 3.66 8.26
N PHE A 54 3.29 4.13 7.95
CA PHE A 54 4.55 3.43 8.23
C PHE A 54 5.48 4.31 9.07
N ASP A 55 5.79 3.83 10.28
CA ASP A 55 6.67 4.51 11.25
C ASP A 55 8.13 4.09 11.02
N VAL A 56 8.78 4.81 10.10
CA VAL A 56 10.18 4.60 9.71
C VAL A 56 11.12 4.71 10.91
N ALA A 57 10.88 5.69 11.80
CA ALA A 57 11.72 5.94 12.97
C ALA A 57 11.67 4.78 13.97
N ARG A 58 10.49 4.19 14.18
CA ARG A 58 10.33 3.02 15.04
C ARG A 58 10.97 1.77 14.46
N CYS A 59 10.86 1.55 13.14
CA CYS A 59 11.47 0.40 12.47
C CYS A 59 13.00 0.41 12.51
N ASN A 60 13.65 1.56 12.64
CA ASN A 60 15.11 1.62 12.72
C ASN A 60 15.66 1.52 14.16
N LYS A 61 14.79 1.47 15.17
CA LYS A 61 15.19 1.45 16.60
C LYS A 61 15.57 0.06 17.10
N ALA A 62 15.06 -0.99 16.46
CA ALA A 62 15.45 -2.37 16.73
C ALA A 62 16.65 -2.71 15.84
N SER A 63 17.84 -2.85 16.41
CA SER A 63 19.11 -3.10 15.70
C SER A 63 19.21 -4.51 15.07
N ASN A 64 18.09 -5.13 14.68
CA ASN A 64 18.03 -6.43 14.04
C ASN A 64 17.76 -6.27 12.53
N VAL A 65 18.50 -7.01 11.72
CA VAL A 65 18.36 -7.00 10.25
C VAL A 65 16.93 -7.36 9.84
N SER A 66 16.25 -8.23 10.57
CA SER A 66 14.90 -8.71 10.24
C SER A 66 13.76 -7.72 10.52
N SER A 67 14.00 -6.59 11.18
CA SER A 67 12.93 -5.61 11.45
C SER A 67 13.25 -4.17 11.06
N ASN A 68 14.35 -3.98 10.32
CA ASN A 68 14.66 -2.69 9.73
C ASN A 68 13.62 -2.28 8.68
N VAL A 69 13.68 -1.00 8.30
CA VAL A 69 12.78 -0.38 7.34
C VAL A 69 12.71 -1.13 6.01
N LEU A 70 13.87 -1.53 5.46
CA LEU A 70 13.95 -2.17 4.16
C LEU A 70 13.28 -3.55 4.17
N THR A 71 13.52 -4.36 5.20
CA THR A 71 12.89 -5.68 5.31
C THR A 71 11.37 -5.57 5.42
N LYS A 72 10.85 -4.58 6.16
CA LYS A 72 9.40 -4.34 6.25
C LYS A 72 8.82 -3.86 4.92
N MET A 73 9.52 -2.99 4.20
CA MET A 73 9.10 -2.57 2.86
C MET A 73 9.14 -3.71 1.85
N GLU A 74 10.12 -4.61 1.94
CA GLU A 74 10.21 -5.82 1.11
C GLU A 74 9.02 -6.76 1.36
N GLU A 75 8.65 -7.01 2.62
CA GLU A 75 7.46 -7.80 2.97
C GLU A 75 6.17 -7.22 2.35
N ILE A 76 6.02 -5.88 2.40
CA ILE A 76 4.87 -5.19 1.81
C ILE A 76 4.89 -5.29 0.28
N ALA A 77 6.05 -5.02 -0.33
CA ALA A 77 6.22 -5.09 -1.78
C ALA A 77 5.97 -6.51 -2.31
N PHE A 78 6.47 -7.52 -1.61
CA PHE A 78 6.26 -8.92 -1.97
C PHE A 78 4.78 -9.28 -1.96
N LYS A 79 4.04 -8.89 -0.90
CA LYS A 79 2.58 -9.07 -0.84
C LYS A 79 1.84 -8.34 -1.97
N ALA A 80 2.28 -7.13 -2.32
CA ALA A 80 1.73 -6.37 -3.43
C ALA A 80 1.92 -7.09 -4.78
N VAL A 81 3.12 -7.62 -5.01
CA VAL A 81 3.44 -8.40 -6.21
C VAL A 81 2.67 -9.71 -6.24
N GLN A 82 2.49 -10.40 -5.11
CA GLN A 82 1.67 -11.61 -5.05
C GLN A 82 0.20 -11.33 -5.34
N ALA A 83 -0.35 -10.25 -4.79
CA ALA A 83 -1.76 -9.89 -4.95
C ALA A 83 -2.10 -9.38 -6.34
N HIS A 84 -1.16 -8.68 -6.99
CA HIS A 84 -1.46 -7.96 -8.23
C HIS A 84 -0.60 -8.41 -9.41
N GLY A 85 0.44 -9.23 -9.21
CA GLY A 85 1.41 -9.61 -10.22
C GLY A 85 2.43 -8.51 -10.54
N TRP A 86 3.48 -8.87 -11.27
CA TRP A 86 4.49 -7.97 -11.82
C TRP A 86 4.35 -7.90 -13.34
N PHE A 87 4.70 -6.76 -13.94
CA PHE A 87 4.73 -6.62 -15.40
C PHE A 87 6.10 -7.07 -15.91
N GLN A 88 6.12 -8.03 -16.83
CA GLN A 88 7.34 -8.59 -17.40
C GLN A 88 7.51 -8.18 -18.86
#